data_AF-A0A7C8IDX1-F1
#
_entry.id   AF-A0A7C8IDX1-F1
#
_cell.length_a   1.000
_cell.length_b   1.000
_cell.length_c   1.000
_cell.angle_alpha   90.00
_cell.angle_beta   90.00
_cell.angle_gamma   90.00
#
_symmetry.space_group_name_H-M   'P 1'
#
loop_
_entity.id
_entity.type
_entity.pdbx_description
1 polymer ?
#
loop_
_entity_poly.entity_id
_entity_poly.type
_entity_poly.pdbx_seq_one_letter_code
_entity_poly.pdbx_strand_id
1 'polypeptide(L)'
;MRMAPPKQDMHKLFPRKMSGDSKRAARQEESMRPIGTESGTAAMTPSQHYGTLTLSQPTTAKVDIVFVHGLMGDRRRTWTKSLSDEGLCFWPKDLLPDDLPHARIITWGYDADVVKPFNVVSVARLTQHAQHLCTELANIREETPNHLCGSQYGGIVTKHALLHSGDSNPPEQKSIVEDTSGIVFMGTPHSGSGSADLGHFFAALISKLHPANPTYLEELKDNSPSLQYLERRFNQLLTRRVESDNEIQIRCFCESLPTPGISNLVVPSYSAAPPHYEVIITMHADHIGMTKFDGREDQNYKNVLAELRRMIEKSKKQHEKDQDSSSDKRDDTRTGSGPVSHVGDNTHGALANYGTQSYGGDGIHHGNVNHFN
;
A
#
# COMPACT_ATOMS: atom_id res chain seq x y z
N MET A 1 70.77 -33.72 6.62
CA MET A 1 70.40 -35.09 7.06
C MET A 1 71.09 -35.34 8.40
N ARG A 2 70.39 -35.15 9.52
CA ARG A 2 70.90 -35.40 10.89
C ARG A 2 69.78 -36.00 11.75
N MET A 3 70.10 -37.10 12.41
CA MET A 3 69.26 -37.87 13.33
C MET A 3 69.30 -37.30 14.76
N ALA A 4 68.24 -37.46 15.55
CA ALA A 4 68.20 -38.27 16.80
C ALA A 4 66.80 -38.23 17.50
N PRO A 5 66.42 -39.26 18.31
CA PRO A 5 65.07 -39.52 18.89
C PRO A 5 65.07 -39.30 20.44
N PRO A 6 64.24 -39.90 21.35
CA PRO A 6 62.99 -40.70 21.26
C PRO A 6 61.85 -40.29 22.27
N LYS A 7 60.77 -41.08 22.29
CA LYS A 7 59.57 -41.03 23.17
C LYS A 7 59.83 -41.44 24.64
N GLN A 8 58.99 -40.94 25.56
CA GLN A 8 58.61 -41.64 26.80
C GLN A 8 57.11 -41.45 27.11
N ASP A 9 56.45 -42.58 27.38
CA ASP A 9 55.13 -42.77 27.98
C ASP A 9 55.28 -42.90 29.50
N MET A 10 54.29 -42.48 30.31
CA MET A 10 53.97 -43.16 31.59
C MET A 10 52.60 -42.74 32.18
N HIS A 11 51.60 -43.59 31.93
CA HIS A 11 50.74 -44.28 32.91
C HIS A 11 49.87 -43.55 33.98
N LYS A 12 48.57 -43.89 33.88
CA LYS A 12 47.63 -44.42 34.92
C LYS A 12 47.04 -43.44 35.96
N LEU A 13 45.71 -43.35 36.01
CA LEU A 13 44.84 -44.12 36.94
C LEU A 13 43.36 -43.68 36.83
N PHE A 14 42.48 -44.61 36.49
CA PHE A 14 41.04 -44.64 36.82
C PHE A 14 40.86 -45.69 37.93
N PRO A 15 39.85 -45.64 38.84
CA PRO A 15 38.49 -46.09 38.44
C PRO A 15 37.25 -45.58 39.23
N ARG A 16 36.11 -45.67 38.49
CA ARG A 16 34.76 -46.18 38.81
C ARG A 16 33.77 -45.51 39.79
N LYS A 17 32.57 -45.31 39.22
CA LYS A 17 31.20 -45.13 39.77
C LYS A 17 30.79 -46.15 40.85
N MET A 18 29.83 -45.76 41.70
CA MET A 18 28.67 -46.55 42.18
C MET A 18 27.50 -45.62 42.56
N SER A 19 26.27 -46.12 42.38
CA SER A 19 24.95 -45.50 42.55
C SER A 19 24.44 -45.41 44.00
N GLY A 20 23.42 -44.57 44.23
CA GLY A 20 22.48 -44.72 45.35
C GLY A 20 21.43 -43.60 45.43
N ASP A 21 20.15 -43.98 45.32
CA ASP A 21 18.96 -43.12 45.53
C ASP A 21 18.85 -42.58 46.96
N SER A 22 18.31 -41.36 47.15
CA SER A 22 17.29 -41.11 48.19
C SER A 22 16.53 -39.78 48.03
N LYS A 23 15.37 -39.76 48.67
CA LYS A 23 14.18 -38.92 48.55
C LYS A 23 14.32 -37.48 49.12
N ARG A 24 13.61 -36.56 48.46
CA ARG A 24 12.62 -35.58 48.99
C ARG A 24 13.03 -34.69 50.20
N ALA A 25 13.19 -33.38 49.96
CA ALA A 25 12.80 -32.34 50.90
C ALA A 25 12.55 -31.01 50.16
N ALA A 26 11.35 -30.46 50.34
CA ALA A 26 10.98 -29.12 49.91
C ALA A 26 11.52 -28.09 50.90
N ARG A 27 11.96 -26.92 50.40
CA ARG A 27 11.89 -25.66 51.14
C ARG A 27 11.99 -24.48 50.17
N GLN A 28 11.01 -23.59 50.27
CA GLN A 28 11.00 -22.25 49.70
C GLN A 28 12.14 -21.44 50.32
N GLU A 29 12.84 -20.67 49.49
CA GLU A 29 13.45 -19.41 49.91
C GLU A 29 13.27 -18.39 48.80
N GLU A 30 12.58 -17.32 49.18
CA GLU A 30 12.31 -16.09 48.44
C GLU A 30 13.55 -15.18 48.53
N SER A 31 13.69 -14.25 47.57
CA SER A 31 14.66 -13.13 47.53
C SER A 31 15.94 -13.36 46.70
N MET A 32 15.94 -12.82 45.47
CA MET A 32 16.71 -11.62 45.11
C MET A 32 16.50 -11.32 43.63
N ARG A 33 15.88 -10.17 43.34
CA ARG A 33 15.92 -9.57 41.99
C ARG A 33 17.32 -8.96 41.80
N PRO A 34 18.02 -9.24 40.69
CA PRO A 34 19.01 -8.32 40.18
C PRO A 34 18.29 -7.25 39.35
N ILE A 35 18.35 -6.02 39.82
CA ILE A 35 18.16 -4.83 38.98
C ILE A 35 19.32 -4.83 37.98
N GLY A 36 18.99 -4.92 36.69
CA GLY A 36 19.98 -4.96 35.62
C GLY A 36 19.38 -4.50 34.30
N THR A 37 19.53 -3.21 34.03
CA THR A 37 19.70 -2.59 32.70
C THR A 37 18.78 -3.05 31.58
N GLU A 38 17.70 -2.30 31.34
CA GLU A 38 16.95 -2.31 30.08
C GLU A 38 17.84 -1.71 28.96
N SER A 39 18.61 -2.57 28.32
CA SER A 39 19.05 -2.39 26.94
C SER A 39 18.69 -3.67 26.21
N GLY A 40 17.57 -3.62 25.48
CA GLY A 40 17.03 -4.78 24.79
C GLY A 40 16.06 -4.32 23.73
N THR A 41 16.53 -4.26 22.49
CA THR A 41 15.69 -4.41 21.31
C THR A 41 14.91 -5.73 21.46
N ALA A 42 13.71 -5.66 22.04
CA ALA A 42 12.82 -6.80 22.10
C ALA A 42 12.52 -7.23 20.67
N ALA A 43 12.93 -8.45 20.31
CA ALA A 43 12.55 -9.05 19.05
C ALA A 43 11.02 -9.10 18.99
N MET A 44 10.45 -8.27 18.12
CA MET A 44 9.02 -8.18 17.92
C MET A 44 8.46 -9.53 17.46
N THR A 45 7.30 -9.93 17.98
CA THR A 45 6.68 -11.20 17.61
C THR A 45 6.17 -11.13 16.15
N PRO A 46 6.08 -12.24 15.40
CA PRO A 46 5.65 -12.23 14.00
C PRO A 46 4.30 -11.53 13.75
N SER A 47 3.40 -11.52 14.74
CA SER A 47 2.11 -10.80 14.69
C SER A 47 2.23 -9.27 14.68
N GLN A 48 3.35 -8.71 15.15
CA GLN A 48 3.55 -7.27 15.25
C GLN A 48 4.15 -6.64 13.97
N HIS A 49 4.45 -7.45 12.95
CA HIS A 49 5.00 -6.98 11.68
C HIS A 49 3.98 -6.90 10.55
N TYR A 50 2.84 -7.59 10.68
CA TYR A 50 1.84 -7.72 9.62
C TYR A 50 0.52 -7.03 9.95
N GLY A 51 -0.29 -6.81 8.91
CA GLY A 51 -1.57 -6.13 9.02
C GLY A 51 -1.43 -4.63 9.18
N THR A 52 -2.56 -3.98 9.44
CA THR A 52 -2.64 -2.54 9.64
C THR A 52 -2.10 -2.12 11.00
N LEU A 53 -1.55 -0.91 11.06
CA LEU A 53 -1.17 -0.22 12.29
C LEU A 53 -1.42 1.27 12.10
N THR A 54 -2.37 1.82 12.85
CA THR A 54 -2.64 3.25 12.90
C THR A 54 -1.57 3.93 13.76
N LEU A 55 -0.79 4.82 13.15
CA LEU A 55 0.31 5.56 13.77
C LEU A 55 -0.17 6.90 14.39
N SER A 56 -1.18 7.51 13.79
CA SER A 56 -1.81 8.73 14.26
C SER A 56 -3.27 8.75 13.84
N GLN A 57 -4.19 9.12 14.73
CA GLN A 57 -5.63 9.21 14.47
C GLN A 57 -6.22 10.48 15.10
N PRO A 58 -6.05 11.63 14.45
CA PRO A 58 -6.70 12.87 14.89
C PRO A 58 -8.23 12.72 14.86
N THR A 59 -8.93 13.24 15.87
CA THR A 59 -10.42 13.29 15.86
C THR A 59 -10.97 14.19 14.76
N THR A 60 -10.13 15.07 14.22
CA THR A 60 -10.44 15.99 13.11
C THR A 60 -9.88 15.47 11.78
N ALA A 61 -9.52 14.18 11.70
CA ALA A 61 -8.98 13.61 10.48
C ALA A 61 -9.98 13.74 9.33
N LYS A 62 -9.47 14.17 8.17
CA LYS A 62 -10.22 14.35 6.92
C LYS A 62 -9.69 13.46 5.80
N VAL A 63 -8.51 12.89 6.01
CA VAL A 63 -7.79 12.07 5.03
C VAL A 63 -7.01 10.96 5.73
N ASP A 64 -6.90 9.82 5.08
CA ASP A 64 -6.09 8.67 5.45
C ASP A 64 -4.85 8.61 4.58
N ILE A 65 -3.66 8.51 5.18
CA ILE A 65 -2.41 8.26 4.47
C ILE A 65 -1.92 6.86 4.81
N VAL A 66 -1.80 6.01 3.78
CA VAL A 66 -1.53 4.57 3.96
C VAL A 66 -0.15 4.22 3.41
N PHE A 67 0.72 3.74 4.30
CA PHE A 67 2.07 3.31 4.00
C PHE A 67 2.15 1.79 3.78
N VAL A 68 2.29 1.35 2.54
CA VAL A 68 2.57 -0.05 2.17
C VAL A 68 4.03 -0.19 1.77
N HIS A 69 4.77 -1.07 2.46
CA HIS A 69 6.17 -1.29 2.11
C HIS A 69 6.31 -2.10 0.81
N GLY A 70 7.51 -2.04 0.21
CA GLY A 70 7.85 -2.89 -0.94
C GLY A 70 8.34 -4.28 -0.53
N LEU A 71 8.80 -5.02 -1.54
CA LEU A 71 9.44 -6.33 -1.39
C LEU A 71 10.62 -6.27 -0.42
N MET A 72 10.83 -7.33 0.35
CA MET A 72 11.89 -7.43 1.38
C MET A 72 11.89 -6.27 2.39
N GLY A 73 10.78 -5.52 2.47
CA GLY A 73 10.56 -4.41 3.38
C GLY A 73 9.86 -4.84 4.67
N ASP A 74 9.64 -3.87 5.54
CA ASP A 74 8.82 -4.02 6.75
C ASP A 74 8.12 -2.69 7.03
N ARG A 75 6.90 -2.77 7.59
CA ARG A 75 6.03 -1.60 7.81
C ARG A 75 6.65 -0.51 8.69
N ARG A 76 7.71 -0.81 9.45
CA ARG A 76 8.47 0.18 10.23
C ARG A 76 9.85 0.43 9.61
N ARG A 77 10.64 -0.61 9.35
CA ARG A 77 12.03 -0.50 8.89
C ARG A 77 12.15 0.22 7.55
N THR A 78 11.20 0.05 6.64
CA THR A 78 11.23 0.70 5.33
C THR A 78 11.27 2.22 5.47
N TRP A 79 10.53 2.77 6.43
CA TRP A 79 10.36 4.21 6.61
C TRP A 79 11.18 4.77 7.78
N THR A 80 12.13 4.00 8.32
CA THR A 80 12.94 4.42 9.48
C THR A 80 14.36 4.73 9.05
N LYS A 81 14.84 5.94 9.33
CA LYS A 81 16.25 6.33 9.19
C LYS A 81 16.97 6.18 10.52
N SER A 82 18.19 5.63 10.49
CA SER A 82 19.11 5.72 11.62
C SER A 82 19.85 7.04 11.55
N LEU A 83 19.81 7.80 12.63
CA LEU A 83 20.46 9.10 12.76
C LEU A 83 21.87 8.92 13.36
N SER A 84 22.73 9.93 13.23
CA SER A 84 24.12 9.90 13.72
C SER A 84 24.23 9.73 15.24
N ASP A 85 23.24 10.22 16.00
CA ASP A 85 23.27 10.32 17.45
C ASP A 85 22.56 9.12 18.12
N GLU A 86 22.61 7.94 17.48
CA GLU A 86 21.90 6.70 17.84
C GLU A 86 20.35 6.78 17.84
N GLY A 87 19.79 7.92 17.45
CA GLY A 87 18.34 8.11 17.27
C GLY A 87 17.79 7.40 16.01
N LEU A 88 16.48 7.14 16.02
CA LEU A 88 15.74 6.67 14.86
C LEU A 88 14.69 7.71 14.47
N CYS A 89 14.52 7.96 13.18
CA CYS A 89 13.43 8.77 12.64
C CYS A 89 12.50 7.86 11.84
N PHE A 90 11.37 7.47 12.43
CA PHE A 90 10.27 6.80 11.75
C PHE A 90 9.27 7.86 11.27
N TRP A 91 9.65 8.52 10.17
CA TRP A 91 9.00 9.76 9.72
C TRP A 91 7.48 9.73 9.53
N PRO A 92 6.82 8.60 9.17
CA PRO A 92 5.36 8.55 9.13
C PRO A 92 4.72 8.82 10.48
N LYS A 93 5.36 8.41 11.58
CA LYS A 93 4.89 8.67 12.95
C LYS A 93 5.50 9.94 13.53
N ASP A 94 6.78 10.17 13.28
CA ASP A 94 7.54 11.18 14.02
C ASP A 94 7.43 12.59 13.40
N LEU A 95 7.09 12.70 12.10
CA LEU A 95 7.02 13.99 11.39
C LEU A 95 5.62 14.33 10.90
N LEU A 96 4.96 13.38 10.21
CA LEU A 96 3.68 13.65 9.55
C LEU A 96 2.54 14.09 10.48
N PRO A 97 2.38 13.56 11.70
CA PRO A 97 1.28 13.99 12.57
C PRO A 97 1.28 15.49 12.88
N ASP A 98 2.46 16.12 13.03
CA ASP A 98 2.49 17.59 13.23
C ASP A 98 2.44 18.36 11.90
N ASP A 99 2.98 17.79 10.81
CA ASP A 99 2.97 18.46 9.49
C ASP A 99 1.61 18.41 8.77
N LEU A 100 0.81 17.39 9.09
CA LEU A 100 -0.50 17.07 8.54
C LEU A 100 -1.48 16.69 9.67
N PRO A 101 -1.86 17.64 10.56
CA PRO A 101 -2.63 17.35 11.78
C PRO A 101 -4.06 16.86 11.55
N HIS A 102 -4.55 16.91 10.31
CA HIS A 102 -5.86 16.40 9.90
C HIS A 102 -5.74 15.12 9.06
N ALA A 103 -4.58 14.46 9.07
CA ALA A 103 -4.38 13.18 8.41
C ALA A 103 -4.30 12.06 9.46
N ARG A 104 -5.08 11.01 9.25
CA ARG A 104 -4.85 9.72 9.91
C ARG A 104 -3.72 9.03 9.17
N ILE A 105 -2.73 8.54 9.91
CA ILE A 105 -1.56 7.86 9.34
C ILE A 105 -1.64 6.37 9.66
N ILE A 106 -1.63 5.53 8.63
CA ILE A 106 -1.71 4.08 8.73
C ILE A 106 -0.48 3.49 8.03
N THR A 107 0.11 2.45 8.60
CA THR A 107 1.07 1.61 7.88
C THR A 107 0.58 0.18 7.84
N TRP A 108 0.83 -0.50 6.73
CA TRP A 108 0.42 -1.87 6.51
C TRP A 108 1.63 -2.75 6.21
N GLY A 109 1.68 -3.90 6.88
CA GLY A 109 2.73 -4.88 6.74
C GLY A 109 2.26 -6.21 6.17
N TYR A 110 3.10 -6.86 5.37
CA TYR A 110 2.87 -8.20 4.83
C TYR A 110 4.18 -8.99 4.72
N ASP A 111 4.08 -10.31 4.57
CA ASP A 111 5.26 -11.15 4.33
C ASP A 111 5.82 -10.83 2.95
N ALA A 112 6.87 -10.01 2.93
CA ALA A 112 7.54 -9.56 1.72
C ALA A 112 8.87 -10.30 1.48
N ASP A 113 9.14 -11.37 2.24
CA ASP A 113 10.38 -12.14 2.10
C ASP A 113 10.35 -13.01 0.84
N VAL A 114 11.28 -12.70 -0.07
CA VAL A 114 11.39 -13.34 -1.39
C VAL A 114 12.37 -14.53 -1.41
N VAL A 115 13.00 -14.84 -0.27
CA VAL A 115 14.22 -15.68 -0.13
C VAL A 115 13.93 -17.04 0.51
N LYS A 116 12.67 -17.47 0.57
CA LYS A 116 12.34 -18.81 1.07
C LYS A 116 12.54 -19.81 -0.10
N PRO A 117 13.30 -20.92 0.06
CA PRO A 117 13.78 -21.81 -1.03
C PRO A 117 12.71 -22.54 -1.85
N PHE A 118 11.42 -22.34 -1.55
CA PHE A 118 10.26 -22.84 -2.31
C PHE A 118 9.23 -21.75 -2.61
N ASN A 119 9.62 -20.49 -2.43
CA ASN A 119 8.72 -19.35 -2.29
C ASN A 119 9.23 -18.18 -3.14
N VAL A 120 9.21 -18.37 -4.45
CA VAL A 120 9.20 -17.25 -5.38
C VAL A 120 8.05 -16.32 -5.00
N VAL A 121 8.29 -15.01 -5.09
CA VAL A 121 7.18 -14.05 -5.16
C VAL A 121 6.43 -14.35 -6.46
N SER A 122 5.38 -15.15 -6.36
CA SER A 122 4.43 -15.26 -7.45
C SER A 122 3.53 -14.03 -7.43
N VAL A 123 3.12 -13.58 -8.61
CA VAL A 123 2.08 -12.54 -8.73
C VAL A 123 0.81 -12.96 -7.97
N ALA A 124 0.55 -14.26 -7.84
CA ALA A 124 -0.55 -14.79 -7.02
C ALA A 124 -0.44 -14.39 -5.54
N ARG A 125 0.76 -14.44 -4.94
CA ARG A 125 0.96 -13.97 -3.55
C ARG A 125 0.81 -12.47 -3.41
N LEU A 126 1.34 -11.69 -4.34
CA LEU A 126 1.14 -10.24 -4.36
C LEU A 126 -0.36 -9.89 -4.47
N THR A 127 -1.10 -10.67 -5.25
CA THR A 127 -2.56 -10.55 -5.38
C THR A 127 -3.26 -10.88 -4.07
N GLN A 128 -2.87 -11.95 -3.37
CA GLN A 128 -3.43 -12.28 -2.05
C GLN A 128 -3.15 -11.19 -1.02
N HIS A 129 -1.92 -10.67 -0.97
CA HIS A 129 -1.57 -9.54 -0.10
C HIS A 129 -2.40 -8.30 -0.43
N ALA A 130 -2.60 -8.00 -1.71
CA ALA A 130 -3.45 -6.90 -2.15
C ALA A 130 -4.93 -7.05 -1.74
N GLN A 131 -5.47 -8.27 -1.79
CA GLN A 131 -6.83 -8.56 -1.32
C GLN A 131 -6.95 -8.36 0.20
N HIS A 132 -5.95 -8.80 0.95
CA HIS A 132 -5.90 -8.58 2.40
C HIS A 132 -5.78 -7.09 2.75
N LEU A 133 -4.94 -6.34 2.03
CA LEU A 133 -4.86 -4.89 2.18
C LEU A 133 -6.22 -4.22 1.95
N CYS A 134 -6.90 -4.56 0.86
CA CYS A 134 -8.24 -4.03 0.55
C CYS A 134 -9.25 -4.31 1.68
N THR A 135 -9.27 -5.55 2.18
CA THR A 135 -10.17 -5.97 3.27
C THR A 135 -9.88 -5.20 4.56
N GLU A 136 -8.61 -5.10 4.95
CA GLU A 136 -8.23 -4.41 6.18
C GLU A 136 -8.52 -2.90 6.11
N LEU A 137 -8.31 -2.28 4.95
CA LEU A 137 -8.65 -0.86 4.76
C LEU A 137 -10.17 -0.63 4.80
N ALA A 138 -10.97 -1.56 4.26
CA ALA A 138 -12.43 -1.50 4.34
C ALA A 138 -12.89 -1.56 5.80
N ASN A 139 -12.36 -2.51 6.58
CA ASN A 139 -12.66 -2.65 8.01
C ASN A 139 -12.34 -1.38 8.81
N ILE A 140 -11.16 -0.78 8.57
CA ILE A 140 -10.77 0.48 9.23
C ILE A 140 -11.75 1.61 8.94
N ARG A 141 -12.26 1.68 7.71
CA ARG A 141 -13.18 2.74 7.26
C ARG A 141 -14.58 2.57 7.80
N GLU A 142 -15.08 1.34 7.94
CA GLU A 142 -16.35 1.08 8.61
C GLU A 142 -16.35 1.61 10.06
N GLU A 143 -15.23 1.46 10.77
CA GLU A 143 -15.07 2.03 12.12
C GLU A 143 -14.98 3.56 12.12
N THR A 144 -14.71 4.19 10.97
CA THR A 144 -14.40 5.62 10.85
C THR A 144 -14.89 6.24 9.52
N PRO A 145 -16.20 6.40 9.32
CA PRO A 145 -16.82 6.58 7.99
C PRO A 145 -16.63 7.93 7.26
N ASN A 146 -15.69 8.80 7.66
CA ASN A 146 -15.53 10.15 7.08
C ASN A 146 -14.13 10.44 6.48
N HIS A 147 -13.38 9.41 6.12
CA HIS A 147 -11.97 9.58 5.72
C HIS A 147 -11.72 9.30 4.24
N LEU A 148 -11.30 10.33 3.54
CA LEU A 148 -10.79 10.27 2.18
C LEU A 148 -9.48 9.46 2.14
N CYS A 149 -9.30 8.50 1.21
CA CYS A 149 -8.00 7.81 1.08
C CYS A 149 -7.04 8.71 0.28
N GLY A 150 -6.04 9.26 0.96
CA GLY A 150 -5.00 10.10 0.40
C GLY A 150 -3.64 9.43 0.46
N SER A 151 -3.11 9.05 -0.70
CA SER A 151 -1.73 8.58 -0.86
C SER A 151 -1.46 7.20 -0.26
N GLN A 152 -1.48 6.20 -1.15
CA GLN A 152 -0.88 4.91 -0.89
C GLN A 152 0.59 4.94 -1.31
N TYR A 153 1.48 4.52 -0.42
CA TYR A 153 2.87 4.19 -0.73
C TYR A 153 2.96 2.68 -0.93
N GLY A 154 3.71 2.16 -1.91
CA GLY A 154 3.93 0.71 -2.09
C GLY A 154 3.36 0.18 -3.40
N GLY A 155 4.17 0.16 -4.45
CA GLY A 155 3.61 0.32 -5.78
C GLY A 155 2.82 -0.86 -6.36
N ILE A 156 3.42 -2.05 -6.46
CA ILE A 156 2.78 -3.18 -7.16
C ILE A 156 1.57 -3.71 -6.37
N VAL A 157 1.70 -3.85 -5.05
CA VAL A 157 0.61 -4.32 -4.17
C VAL A 157 -0.56 -3.34 -4.19
N THR A 158 -0.29 -2.03 -4.14
CA THR A 158 -1.33 -0.99 -4.25
C THR A 158 -2.07 -1.08 -5.57
N LYS A 159 -1.37 -1.24 -6.71
CA LYS A 159 -2.03 -1.41 -8.02
C LYS A 159 -2.98 -2.60 -8.02
N HIS A 160 -2.55 -3.74 -7.50
CA HIS A 160 -3.42 -4.91 -7.37
C HIS A 160 -4.61 -4.67 -6.43
N ALA A 161 -4.41 -3.96 -5.32
CA ALA A 161 -5.46 -3.73 -4.33
C ALA A 161 -6.56 -2.82 -4.89
N LEU A 162 -6.18 -1.78 -5.64
CA LEU A 162 -7.13 -0.87 -6.28
C LEU A 162 -7.90 -1.55 -7.43
N LEU A 163 -7.24 -2.40 -8.22
CA LEU A 163 -7.94 -3.18 -9.24
C LEU A 163 -8.90 -4.20 -8.60
N HIS A 164 -8.47 -4.88 -7.54
CA HIS A 164 -9.33 -5.79 -6.80
C HIS A 164 -10.53 -5.05 -6.22
N SER A 165 -10.32 -3.91 -5.57
CA SER A 165 -11.38 -3.03 -5.06
C SER A 165 -12.36 -2.63 -6.16
N GLY A 166 -11.89 -2.24 -7.34
CA GLY A 166 -12.77 -1.88 -8.47
C GLY A 166 -13.57 -3.06 -9.04
N ASP A 167 -13.08 -4.29 -8.88
CA ASP A 167 -13.76 -5.52 -9.27
C ASP A 167 -14.66 -6.08 -8.14
N SER A 168 -14.57 -5.54 -6.91
CA SER A 168 -15.29 -6.03 -5.74
C SER A 168 -16.78 -5.66 -5.76
N ASN A 169 -17.63 -6.61 -5.35
CA ASN A 169 -19.07 -6.39 -5.14
C ASN A 169 -19.40 -5.72 -3.79
N PRO A 170 -18.73 -6.07 -2.66
CA PRO A 170 -18.99 -5.40 -1.38
C PRO A 170 -18.73 -3.89 -1.49
N PRO A 171 -19.70 -3.02 -1.16
CA PRO A 171 -19.54 -1.56 -1.25
C PRO A 171 -18.33 -1.04 -0.47
N GLU A 172 -18.03 -1.65 0.67
CA GLU A 172 -16.98 -1.21 1.60
C GLU A 172 -15.60 -1.46 0.98
N GLN A 173 -15.42 -2.58 0.29
CA GLN A 173 -14.21 -2.85 -0.49
C GLN A 173 -14.14 -1.98 -1.74
N LYS A 174 -15.26 -1.77 -2.43
CA LYS A 174 -15.30 -0.96 -3.64
C LYS A 174 -15.00 0.52 -3.36
N SER A 175 -15.40 1.03 -2.19
CA SER A 175 -15.11 2.39 -1.75
C SER A 175 -13.60 2.70 -1.72
N ILE A 176 -12.74 1.69 -1.51
CA ILE A 176 -11.29 1.88 -1.44
C ILE A 176 -10.75 2.54 -2.72
N VAL A 177 -11.14 2.06 -3.90
CA VAL A 177 -10.73 2.68 -5.17
C VAL A 177 -11.52 3.95 -5.45
N GLU A 178 -12.79 4.01 -5.06
CA GLU A 178 -13.66 5.16 -5.34
C GLU A 178 -13.19 6.42 -4.58
N ASP A 179 -12.72 6.25 -3.34
CA ASP A 179 -12.24 7.32 -2.46
C ASP A 179 -10.72 7.53 -2.52
N THR A 180 -9.99 6.73 -3.32
CA THR A 180 -8.56 6.97 -3.52
C THR A 180 -8.38 8.20 -4.40
N SER A 181 -7.78 9.23 -3.81
CA SER A 181 -7.52 10.52 -4.46
C SER A 181 -6.11 10.64 -5.05
N GLY A 182 -5.19 9.78 -4.61
CA GLY A 182 -3.83 9.78 -5.11
C GLY A 182 -2.92 8.71 -4.55
N ILE A 183 -1.78 8.52 -5.21
CA ILE A 183 -0.78 7.48 -4.95
C ILE A 183 0.61 8.08 -5.11
N VAL A 184 1.51 7.73 -4.18
CA VAL A 184 2.93 8.11 -4.23
C VAL A 184 3.77 6.85 -4.42
N PHE A 185 4.35 6.70 -5.60
CA PHE A 185 5.29 5.63 -5.89
C PHE A 185 6.71 6.08 -5.54
N MET A 186 7.44 5.26 -4.79
CA MET A 186 8.85 5.47 -4.47
C MET A 186 9.64 4.28 -5.03
N GLY A 187 10.38 4.50 -6.10
CA GLY A 187 11.23 3.47 -6.71
C GLY A 187 10.45 2.23 -7.16
N THR A 188 9.20 2.38 -7.61
CA THR A 188 8.40 1.22 -8.03
C THR A 188 8.73 0.86 -9.48
N PRO A 189 9.14 -0.38 -9.80
CA PRO A 189 9.35 -0.79 -11.19
C PRO A 189 7.98 -0.99 -11.88
N HIS A 190 7.52 0.03 -12.61
CA HIS A 190 6.25 0.00 -13.36
C HIS A 190 6.40 -0.58 -14.77
N SER A 191 7.58 -0.40 -15.38
CA SER A 191 7.80 -0.90 -16.72
C SER A 191 7.90 -2.43 -16.68
N GLY A 192 6.82 -3.09 -17.09
CA GLY A 192 6.80 -4.52 -17.40
C GLY A 192 7.60 -4.88 -18.66
N SER A 193 8.39 -3.95 -19.20
CA SER A 193 9.17 -4.11 -20.43
C SER A 193 10.38 -5.02 -20.22
N GLY A 194 10.12 -6.33 -20.19
CA GLY A 194 11.12 -7.40 -20.20
C GLY A 194 11.30 -8.10 -18.85
N SER A 195 11.30 -9.45 -18.84
CA SER A 195 11.68 -10.25 -17.66
C SER A 195 13.07 -9.89 -17.10
N ALA A 196 13.94 -9.30 -17.94
CA ALA A 196 15.27 -8.86 -17.57
C ALA A 196 15.23 -7.73 -16.53
N ASP A 197 14.43 -6.68 -16.73
CA ASP A 197 14.40 -5.49 -15.85
C ASP A 197 13.89 -5.86 -14.44
N LEU A 198 12.86 -6.68 -14.36
CA LEU A 198 12.36 -7.20 -13.09
C LEU A 198 13.36 -8.17 -12.44
N GLY A 199 13.94 -9.08 -13.22
CA GLY A 199 14.99 -9.97 -12.73
C GLY A 199 16.18 -9.20 -12.14
N HIS A 200 16.61 -8.12 -12.80
CA HIS A 200 17.66 -7.23 -12.29
C HIS A 200 17.24 -6.52 -11.00
N PHE A 201 16.01 -6.00 -10.93
CA PHE A 201 15.46 -5.39 -9.73
C PHE A 201 15.48 -6.36 -8.52
N PHE A 202 14.96 -7.57 -8.69
CA PHE A 202 14.97 -8.57 -7.62
C PHE A 202 16.39 -9.01 -7.26
N ALA A 203 17.28 -9.19 -8.25
CA ALA A 203 18.67 -9.56 -8.02
C ALA A 203 19.42 -8.50 -7.22
N ALA A 204 19.22 -7.23 -7.56
CA ALA A 204 19.73 -6.08 -6.84
C ALA A 204 19.27 -6.08 -5.37
N LEU A 205 17.96 -6.25 -5.15
CA LEU A 205 17.38 -6.23 -3.82
C LEU A 205 17.85 -7.41 -2.93
N ILE A 206 17.90 -8.62 -3.49
CA ILE A 206 18.40 -9.83 -2.82
C ILE A 206 19.87 -9.67 -2.44
N SER A 207 20.71 -9.22 -3.39
CA SER A 207 22.15 -9.05 -3.16
C SER A 207 22.43 -8.06 -2.04
N LYS A 208 21.59 -7.02 -1.89
CA LYS A 208 21.77 -5.99 -0.87
C LYS A 208 21.25 -6.41 0.51
N LEU A 209 20.07 -7.04 0.56
CA LEU A 209 19.39 -7.33 1.83
C LEU A 209 19.72 -8.71 2.38
N HIS A 210 20.11 -9.67 1.55
CA HIS A 210 20.46 -11.04 1.93
C HIS A 210 21.76 -11.52 1.25
N PRO A 211 22.90 -10.88 1.51
CA PRO A 211 24.18 -11.19 0.84
C PRO A 211 24.69 -12.63 1.08
N ALA A 212 24.20 -13.33 2.11
CA ALA A 212 24.64 -14.68 2.47
C ALA A 212 23.97 -15.82 1.67
N ASN A 213 23.07 -15.49 0.74
CA ASN A 213 22.13 -16.43 0.14
C ASN A 213 22.08 -16.27 -1.39
N PRO A 214 23.03 -16.86 -2.16
CA PRO A 214 23.19 -16.59 -3.60
C PRO A 214 22.27 -17.41 -4.53
N THR A 215 21.43 -18.32 -4.03
CA THR A 215 20.73 -19.33 -4.85
C THR A 215 19.37 -18.88 -5.44
N TYR A 216 18.99 -17.61 -5.35
CA TYR A 216 17.57 -17.19 -5.52
C TYR A 216 17.23 -16.53 -6.88
N LEU A 217 18.14 -16.56 -7.86
CA LEU A 217 18.01 -15.73 -9.07
C LEU A 217 17.42 -16.42 -10.30
N GLU A 218 17.16 -17.73 -10.26
CA GLU A 218 16.69 -18.46 -11.45
C GLU A 218 15.15 -18.45 -11.62
N GLU A 219 14.37 -18.26 -10.56
CA GLU A 219 12.90 -18.41 -10.59
C GLU A 219 12.12 -17.10 -10.83
N LEU A 220 12.80 -15.95 -10.90
CA LEU A 220 12.16 -14.62 -11.01
C LEU A 220 11.77 -14.23 -12.44
N LYS A 221 12.08 -15.08 -13.43
CA LYS A 221 11.90 -14.79 -14.87
C LYS A 221 10.46 -14.98 -15.38
N ASP A 222 9.59 -15.67 -14.63
CA ASP A 222 8.26 -16.12 -15.09
C ASP A 222 7.09 -15.14 -14.84
N ASN A 223 7.31 -14.02 -14.14
CA ASN A 223 6.23 -13.10 -13.75
C ASN A 223 6.00 -11.90 -14.69
N SER A 224 6.79 -11.75 -15.77
CA SER A 224 6.72 -10.54 -16.62
C SER A 224 5.41 -10.34 -17.38
N PRO A 225 4.72 -11.37 -17.93
CA PRO A 225 3.44 -11.17 -18.60
C PRO A 225 2.36 -10.68 -17.64
N SER A 226 2.37 -11.16 -16.39
CA SER A 226 1.39 -10.77 -15.37
C SER A 226 1.57 -9.32 -14.91
N LEU A 227 2.81 -8.83 -14.81
CA LEU A 227 3.08 -7.42 -14.46
C LEU A 227 2.75 -6.46 -15.61
N GLN A 228 2.98 -6.85 -16.87
CA GLN A 228 2.48 -6.08 -18.01
C GLN A 228 0.95 -6.01 -18.04
N TYR A 229 0.29 -7.14 -17.75
CA TYR A 229 -1.17 -7.18 -17.63
C TYR A 229 -1.68 -6.27 -16.50
N LEU A 230 -1.02 -6.32 -15.33
CA LEU A 230 -1.30 -5.43 -14.20
C LEU A 230 -1.19 -3.96 -14.63
N GLU A 231 -0.09 -3.59 -15.27
CA GLU A 231 0.18 -2.22 -15.71
C GLU A 231 -0.90 -1.73 -16.68
N ARG A 232 -1.24 -2.55 -17.68
CA ARG A 232 -2.31 -2.23 -18.63
C ARG A 232 -3.66 -2.02 -17.93
N ARG A 233 -4.05 -2.90 -17.01
CA ARG A 233 -5.31 -2.77 -16.26
C ARG A 233 -5.31 -1.54 -15.37
N PHE A 234 -4.21 -1.27 -14.69
CA PHE A 234 -4.08 -0.11 -13.83
C PHE A 234 -4.21 1.20 -14.63
N ASN A 235 -3.59 1.27 -15.81
CA ASN A 235 -3.78 2.42 -16.70
C ASN A 235 -5.22 2.59 -17.19
N GLN A 236 -5.92 1.49 -17.50
CA GLN A 236 -7.35 1.55 -17.81
C GLN A 236 -8.19 2.09 -16.65
N LEU A 237 -7.84 1.73 -15.41
CA LEU A 237 -8.46 2.31 -14.22
C LEU A 237 -8.22 3.82 -14.15
N LEU A 238 -6.97 4.28 -14.31
CA LEU A 238 -6.63 5.71 -14.29
C LEU A 238 -7.38 6.49 -15.38
N THR A 239 -7.44 5.98 -16.61
CA THR A 239 -8.20 6.60 -17.70
C THR A 239 -9.67 6.77 -17.34
N ARG A 240 -10.33 5.71 -16.84
CA ARG A 240 -11.74 5.81 -16.40
C ARG A 240 -11.94 6.84 -15.29
N ARG A 241 -10.98 6.97 -14.38
CA ARG A 241 -11.04 7.94 -13.28
C ARG A 241 -10.94 9.38 -13.77
N VAL A 242 -10.12 9.63 -14.80
CA VAL A 242 -10.08 10.94 -15.49
C VAL A 242 -11.41 11.21 -16.20
N GLU A 243 -11.93 10.23 -16.95
CA GLU A 243 -13.20 10.36 -17.68
C GLU A 243 -14.40 10.61 -16.75
N SER A 244 -14.36 10.08 -15.53
CA SER A 244 -15.40 10.29 -14.50
C SER A 244 -15.18 11.52 -13.63
N ASP A 245 -14.25 12.43 -14.00
CA ASP A 245 -13.88 13.62 -13.22
C ASP A 245 -13.49 13.30 -11.77
N ASN A 246 -12.92 12.12 -11.52
CA ASN A 246 -12.47 11.67 -10.19
C ASN A 246 -11.04 11.12 -10.28
N GLU A 247 -10.14 11.94 -10.81
CA GLU A 247 -8.76 11.57 -11.13
C GLU A 247 -7.98 11.10 -9.89
N ILE A 248 -7.26 9.97 -10.03
CA ILE A 248 -6.26 9.53 -9.05
C ILE A 248 -4.93 10.20 -9.39
N GLN A 249 -4.45 11.09 -8.51
CA GLN A 249 -3.16 11.76 -8.71
C GLN A 249 -1.99 10.79 -8.51
N ILE A 250 -1.10 10.70 -9.50
CA ILE A 250 0.11 9.88 -9.40
C ILE A 250 1.34 10.78 -9.20
N ARG A 251 2.18 10.43 -8.22
CA ARG A 251 3.50 11.03 -7.99
C ARG A 251 4.57 9.95 -7.95
N CYS A 252 5.59 10.07 -8.78
CA CYS A 252 6.69 9.12 -8.82
C CYS A 252 7.97 9.76 -8.30
N PHE A 253 8.55 9.14 -7.28
CA PHE A 253 9.87 9.47 -6.77
C PHE A 253 10.88 8.44 -7.28
N CYS A 254 11.98 8.93 -7.84
CA CYS A 254 13.01 8.10 -8.48
C CYS A 254 14.35 8.27 -7.74
N GLU A 255 15.08 7.18 -7.56
CA GLU A 255 16.48 7.25 -7.07
C GLU A 255 17.40 7.90 -8.10
N SER A 256 18.49 8.50 -7.63
CA SER A 256 19.55 9.04 -8.50
C SER A 256 20.95 8.54 -8.16
N LEU A 257 21.10 7.85 -7.02
CA LEU A 257 22.35 7.26 -6.60
C LEU A 257 22.27 5.73 -6.70
N PRO A 258 23.33 5.07 -7.18
CA PRO A 258 23.39 3.61 -7.11
C PRO A 258 23.42 3.16 -5.64
N THR A 259 22.77 2.04 -5.36
CA THR A 259 22.82 1.41 -4.03
C THR A 259 24.22 0.84 -3.78
N PRO A 260 24.86 1.07 -2.60
CA PRO A 260 26.21 0.56 -2.34
C PRO A 260 26.30 -0.96 -2.52
N GLY A 261 27.20 -1.39 -3.42
CA GLY A 261 27.35 -2.79 -3.84
C GLY A 261 26.65 -3.14 -5.16
N ILE A 262 25.93 -2.20 -5.77
CA ILE A 262 25.21 -2.35 -7.04
C ILE A 262 25.69 -1.23 -7.97
N SER A 263 26.14 -1.58 -9.18
CA SER A 263 26.76 -0.60 -10.08
C SER A 263 25.77 0.36 -10.74
N ASN A 264 24.51 -0.07 -10.89
CA ASN A 264 23.43 0.68 -11.54
C ASN A 264 22.33 1.04 -10.52
N LEU A 265 21.40 1.91 -10.93
CA LEU A 265 20.17 2.13 -10.17
C LEU A 265 19.39 0.81 -10.07
N VAL A 266 18.76 0.57 -8.93
CA VAL A 266 17.95 -0.64 -8.69
C VAL A 266 16.69 -0.61 -9.55
N VAL A 267 16.10 0.58 -9.71
CA VAL A 267 15.02 0.86 -10.64
C VAL A 267 15.39 2.08 -11.49
N PRO A 268 15.67 1.90 -12.79
CA PRO A 268 15.91 3.01 -13.70
C PRO A 268 14.71 3.98 -13.76
N SER A 269 14.96 5.27 -13.99
CA SER A 269 13.91 6.30 -13.99
C SER A 269 12.77 6.03 -14.97
N TYR A 270 13.05 5.44 -16.15
CA TYR A 270 12.00 5.07 -17.12
C TYR A 270 11.07 3.94 -16.62
N SER A 271 11.55 3.13 -15.67
CA SER A 271 10.76 2.09 -15.01
C SER A 271 10.06 2.62 -13.76
N ALA A 272 10.73 3.51 -13.00
CA ALA A 272 10.17 4.16 -11.83
C ALA A 272 9.04 5.16 -12.15
N ALA A 273 9.02 5.70 -13.37
CA ALA A 273 8.05 6.67 -13.82
C ALA A 273 7.79 6.55 -15.34
N PRO A 274 6.80 5.74 -15.75
CA PRO A 274 6.37 5.66 -17.13
C PRO A 274 5.94 7.03 -17.69
N PRO A 275 6.09 7.29 -19.01
CA PRO A 275 5.87 8.61 -19.61
C PRO A 275 4.50 9.25 -19.41
N HIS A 276 3.46 8.45 -19.12
CA HIS A 276 2.10 8.94 -18.88
C HIS A 276 1.87 9.40 -17.43
N TYR A 277 2.84 9.27 -16.53
CA TYR A 277 2.76 9.84 -15.18
C TYR A 277 3.35 11.25 -15.19
N GLU A 278 2.53 12.21 -14.80
CA GLU A 278 2.80 13.63 -15.05
C GLU A 278 3.89 14.22 -14.15
N VAL A 279 4.02 13.72 -12.93
CA VAL A 279 4.92 14.31 -11.93
C VAL A 279 5.94 13.29 -11.46
N ILE A 280 7.19 13.56 -11.84
CA ILE A 280 8.36 12.74 -11.58
C ILE A 280 9.35 13.58 -10.78
N ILE A 281 9.76 13.09 -9.62
CA ILE A 281 10.66 13.79 -8.70
C ILE A 281 11.88 12.92 -8.46
N THR A 282 13.04 13.40 -8.86
CA THR A 282 14.31 12.71 -8.60
C THR A 282 14.80 13.02 -7.19
N MET A 283 15.14 11.99 -6.43
CA MET A 283 15.67 12.08 -5.08
C MET A 283 17.17 11.83 -5.08
N HIS A 284 17.92 12.66 -4.37
CA HIS A 284 19.35 12.42 -4.14
C HIS A 284 19.53 11.36 -3.06
N ALA A 285 19.21 10.11 -3.40
CA ALA A 285 19.27 8.94 -2.55
C ALA A 285 19.39 7.68 -3.41
N ASP A 286 19.82 6.59 -2.77
CA ASP A 286 19.74 5.25 -3.35
C ASP A 286 18.35 4.63 -3.11
N HIS A 287 18.08 3.48 -3.74
CA HIS A 287 16.81 2.78 -3.66
C HIS A 287 16.29 2.53 -2.23
N ILE A 288 17.19 2.23 -1.29
CA ILE A 288 16.80 1.94 0.10
C ILE A 288 16.62 3.24 0.89
N GLY A 289 17.49 4.21 0.67
CA GLY A 289 17.54 5.49 1.37
C GLY A 289 16.45 6.45 0.92
N MET A 290 15.93 6.35 -0.30
CA MET A 290 14.93 7.28 -0.82
C MET A 290 13.58 7.26 -0.06
N THR A 291 13.35 6.23 0.78
CA THR A 291 12.15 6.10 1.62
C THR A 291 12.38 6.54 3.07
N LYS A 292 13.59 7.07 3.39
CA LYS A 292 14.06 7.33 4.75
C LYS A 292 14.61 8.75 4.85
N PHE A 293 14.17 9.48 5.86
CA PHE A 293 14.51 10.90 6.01
C PHE A 293 15.13 11.18 7.37
N ASP A 294 16.09 12.11 7.38
CA ASP A 294 16.81 12.49 8.60
C ASP A 294 15.94 13.35 9.54
N GLY A 295 14.92 14.04 9.01
CA GLY A 295 14.02 14.90 9.77
C GLY A 295 13.29 15.92 8.90
N ARG A 296 12.68 16.93 9.52
CA ARG A 296 11.93 17.99 8.81
C ARG A 296 12.78 18.80 7.84
N GLU A 297 14.07 18.92 8.12
CA GLU A 297 14.99 19.71 7.28
C GLU A 297 15.50 18.97 6.05
N ASP A 298 15.31 17.66 5.98
CA ASP A 298 15.68 16.83 4.83
C ASP A 298 14.95 17.31 3.56
N GLN A 299 15.72 17.58 2.51
CA GLN A 299 15.19 18.11 1.25
C GLN A 299 14.25 17.10 0.55
N ASN A 300 14.56 15.81 0.65
CA ASN A 300 13.74 14.74 0.09
C ASN A 300 12.42 14.63 0.86
N TYR A 301 12.43 14.77 2.19
CA TYR A 301 11.20 14.85 2.99
C TYR A 301 10.33 16.05 2.60
N LYS A 302 10.94 17.24 2.48
CA LYS A 302 10.24 18.47 2.05
C LYS A 302 9.53 18.29 0.70
N ASN A 303 10.17 17.61 -0.25
CA ASN A 303 9.57 17.30 -1.55
C ASN A 303 8.36 16.36 -1.42
N VAL A 304 8.47 15.29 -0.61
CA VAL A 304 7.36 14.36 -0.36
C VAL A 304 6.19 15.07 0.33
N LEU A 305 6.47 15.85 1.36
CA LEU A 305 5.46 16.61 2.10
C LEU A 305 4.74 17.63 1.20
N ALA A 306 5.47 18.30 0.30
CA ALA A 306 4.88 19.23 -0.65
C ALA A 306 3.87 18.54 -1.60
N GLU A 307 4.21 17.35 -2.10
CA GLU A 307 3.29 16.57 -2.94
C GLU A 307 2.07 16.06 -2.16
N LEU A 308 2.26 15.54 -0.94
CA LEU A 308 1.16 15.14 -0.08
C LEU A 308 0.17 16.29 0.14
N ARG A 309 0.67 17.49 0.45
CA ARG A 309 -0.16 18.69 0.63
C ARG A 309 -0.95 19.05 -0.64
N ARG A 310 -0.31 19.00 -1.82
CA ARG A 310 -0.97 19.25 -3.11
C ARG A 310 -2.08 18.23 -3.37
N MET A 311 -1.82 16.96 -3.11
CA MET A 311 -2.78 15.88 -3.31
C MET A 311 -4.00 16.02 -2.40
N ILE A 312 -3.76 16.27 -1.10
CA ILE A 312 -4.82 16.52 -0.11
C ILE A 312 -5.67 17.72 -0.53
N GLU A 313 -5.04 18.82 -0.96
CA GLU A 313 -5.77 20.03 -1.34
C GLU A 313 -6.63 19.83 -2.60
N LYS A 314 -6.08 19.20 -3.64
CA LYS A 314 -6.88 18.88 -4.85
C LYS A 314 -8.04 17.94 -4.51
N SER A 315 -7.85 16.98 -3.59
CA SER A 315 -8.94 16.10 -3.21
C SER A 315 -10.06 16.77 -2.40
N LYS A 316 -9.75 17.77 -1.58
CA LYS A 316 -10.79 18.56 -0.90
C LYS A 316 -11.69 19.27 -1.91
N LYS A 317 -11.07 19.91 -2.91
CA LYS A 317 -11.79 20.62 -3.98
C LYS A 317 -12.71 19.70 -4.79
N GLN A 318 -12.25 18.47 -5.05
CA GLN A 318 -13.06 17.46 -5.71
C GLN A 318 -14.30 17.12 -4.87
N HIS A 319 -14.11 16.90 -3.58
CA HIS A 319 -15.19 16.54 -2.68
C HIS A 319 -16.22 17.67 -2.49
N GLU A 320 -15.75 18.92 -2.39
CA GLU A 320 -16.62 20.11 -2.33
C GLU A 320 -17.49 20.23 -3.59
N LYS A 321 -16.91 20.03 -4.78
CA LYS A 321 -17.63 20.02 -6.06
C LYS A 321 -18.72 18.94 -6.12
N ASP A 322 -18.41 17.74 -5.64
CA ASP A 322 -19.35 16.62 -5.62
C ASP A 322 -20.54 16.91 -4.68
N GLN A 323 -20.28 17.52 -3.52
CA GLN A 323 -21.32 17.92 -2.57
C GLN A 323 -22.25 18.99 -3.16
N ASP A 324 -21.69 20.06 -3.76
CA ASP A 324 -22.46 21.15 -4.38
C ASP A 324 -23.34 20.65 -5.54
N SER A 325 -22.81 19.74 -6.37
CA SER A 325 -23.57 19.12 -7.48
C SER A 325 -24.71 18.21 -7.01
N SER A 326 -24.59 17.64 -5.81
CA SER A 326 -25.61 16.77 -5.21
C SER A 326 -26.74 17.54 -4.52
N SER A 327 -26.48 18.79 -4.09
CA SER A 327 -27.51 19.69 -3.55
C SER A 327 -28.40 20.26 -4.65
N ASP A 328 -27.85 20.56 -5.83
CA ASP A 328 -28.60 21.14 -6.95
C ASP A 328 -29.60 20.14 -7.57
N LYS A 329 -29.31 18.83 -7.47
CA LYS A 329 -30.22 17.76 -7.95
C LYS A 329 -31.38 17.44 -7.00
N ARG A 330 -31.38 17.96 -5.76
CA ARG A 330 -32.44 17.71 -4.79
C ARG A 330 -33.64 18.67 -4.89
N ASP A 331 -33.56 19.68 -5.75
CA ASP A 331 -34.64 20.69 -5.92
C ASP A 331 -35.46 20.51 -7.21
N ASP A 332 -35.23 19.43 -7.97
CA ASP A 332 -35.92 19.17 -9.24
C ASP A 332 -37.22 18.35 -9.10
N THR A 333 -37.92 18.48 -7.96
CA THR A 333 -39.39 18.24 -7.93
C THR A 333 -40.11 19.42 -8.57
N ARG A 334 -39.84 19.67 -9.85
CA ARG A 334 -40.54 20.67 -10.64
C ARG A 334 -41.87 20.07 -11.10
N THR A 335 -42.94 20.35 -10.36
CA THR A 335 -44.32 20.18 -10.85
C THR A 335 -44.55 21.14 -12.02
N GLY A 336 -44.23 20.71 -13.23
CA GLY A 336 -44.53 21.43 -14.46
C GLY A 336 -45.84 20.97 -15.06
N SER A 337 -46.81 21.88 -15.22
CA SER A 337 -47.96 21.69 -16.11
C SER A 337 -47.70 22.45 -17.41
N GLY A 338 -47.60 21.72 -18.52
CA GLY A 338 -47.43 22.29 -19.85
C GLY A 338 -47.95 21.32 -20.91
N PRO A 339 -48.45 21.82 -22.06
CA PRO A 339 -48.90 20.96 -23.14
C PRO A 339 -47.70 20.21 -23.74
N VAL A 340 -47.73 18.88 -23.67
CA VAL A 340 -46.76 18.00 -24.35
C VAL A 340 -47.36 17.60 -25.70
N SER A 341 -46.77 18.06 -26.79
CA SER A 341 -47.09 17.58 -28.14
C SER A 341 -46.17 16.42 -28.51
N HIS A 342 -46.69 15.19 -28.50
CA HIS A 342 -46.01 14.06 -29.12
C HIS A 342 -46.31 14.03 -30.62
N VAL A 343 -45.27 14.02 -31.44
CA VAL A 343 -45.38 13.72 -32.88
C VAL A 343 -45.05 12.24 -33.05
N GLY A 344 -46.09 11.41 -33.15
CA GLY A 344 -45.99 10.03 -33.58
C GLY A 344 -46.14 9.94 -35.10
N ASP A 345 -45.27 9.19 -35.77
CA ASP A 345 -45.42 8.86 -37.18
C ASP A 345 -46.53 7.80 -37.33
N ASN A 346 -47.76 8.29 -37.49
CA ASN A 346 -48.94 7.47 -37.66
C ASN A 346 -49.19 7.35 -39.17
N THR A 347 -48.81 6.23 -39.78
CA THR A 347 -48.99 5.96 -41.22
C THR A 347 -50.46 5.96 -41.70
N HIS A 348 -51.44 6.20 -40.81
CA HIS A 348 -52.86 6.30 -41.16
C HIS A 348 -53.55 7.42 -40.37
N GLY A 349 -53.15 8.67 -40.60
CA GLY A 349 -54.02 9.86 -40.63
C GLY A 349 -55.07 10.07 -39.52
N ALA A 350 -54.77 9.79 -38.25
CA ALA A 350 -55.64 10.16 -37.12
C ALA A 350 -54.90 11.05 -36.12
N LEU A 351 -55.42 12.26 -35.90
CA LEU A 351 -55.03 13.18 -34.83
C LEU A 351 -55.78 12.78 -33.55
N ALA A 352 -55.05 12.34 -32.53
CA ALA A 352 -55.59 12.13 -31.19
C ALA A 352 -55.23 13.34 -30.30
N ASN A 353 -56.24 14.09 -29.84
CA ASN A 353 -56.05 15.12 -28.82
C ASN A 353 -56.09 14.46 -27.44
N TYR A 354 -54.95 14.39 -26.77
CA TYR A 354 -54.89 14.04 -25.35
C TYR A 354 -54.98 15.33 -24.52
N GLY A 355 -55.85 15.35 -23.51
CA GLY A 355 -55.98 16.46 -22.57
C GLY A 355 -54.74 16.65 -21.67
N THR A 356 -54.78 17.68 -20.83
CA THR A 356 -53.68 18.08 -19.94
C THR A 356 -53.27 16.95 -18.98
N GLN A 357 -52.00 16.54 -19.00
CA GLN A 357 -51.46 15.53 -18.08
C GLN A 357 -50.77 16.20 -16.88
N SER A 358 -50.87 15.57 -15.71
CA SER A 358 -50.16 15.97 -14.49
C SER A 358 -49.24 14.81 -14.06
N TYR A 359 -47.96 15.10 -13.80
CA TYR A 359 -46.97 14.10 -13.42
C TYR A 359 -46.69 14.13 -11.92
N GLY A 360 -46.68 12.94 -11.30
CA GLY A 360 -46.16 12.68 -9.95
C GLY A 360 -45.17 11.52 -10.03
N GLY A 361 -44.19 11.52 -9.12
CA GLY A 361 -42.99 10.68 -9.15
C GLY A 361 -43.19 9.16 -9.25
N ASP A 362 -42.06 8.51 -9.57
CA ASP A 362 -41.82 7.07 -9.77
C ASP A 362 -42.42 6.42 -11.02
N GLY A 363 -42.11 6.98 -12.20
CA GLY A 363 -41.74 6.26 -13.45
C GLY A 363 -42.50 5.01 -13.95
N ILE A 364 -43.62 4.60 -13.35
CA ILE A 364 -44.37 3.39 -13.67
C ILE A 364 -45.76 3.81 -14.13
N HIS A 365 -46.04 3.56 -15.41
CA HIS A 365 -47.31 3.87 -16.03
C HIS A 365 -48.27 2.68 -15.86
N HIS A 366 -49.36 2.85 -15.11
CA HIS A 366 -50.51 1.96 -15.21
C HIS A 366 -51.39 2.45 -16.37
N GLY A 367 -51.72 1.54 -17.30
CA GLY A 367 -52.45 1.85 -18.53
C GLY A 367 -53.86 2.39 -18.28
N ASN A 368 -54.38 3.16 -19.24
CA ASN A 368 -55.71 3.76 -19.18
C ASN A 368 -56.82 2.69 -19.17
N VAL A 369 -57.76 2.84 -18.24
CA VAL A 369 -59.07 2.17 -18.30
C VAL A 369 -60.00 3.05 -19.13
N ASN A 370 -60.34 2.61 -20.34
CA ASN A 370 -61.33 3.28 -21.17
C ASN A 370 -62.73 2.83 -20.74
N HIS A 371 -63.54 3.74 -20.20
CA HIS A 371 -64.99 3.56 -20.14
C HIS A 371 -65.61 4.10 -21.43
N PHE A 372 -66.26 3.21 -22.17
CA PHE A 372 -67.18 3.59 -23.25
C PHE A 372 -68.56 3.78 -22.64
N ASN A 373 -69.17 4.96 -22.88
CA ASN A 373 -70.61 5.18 -22.68
C ASN A 373 -71.36 4.85 -23.96
#